data_AF-A0A955FFB8-F1
#
_entry.id   AF-A0A955FFB8-F1
#
_cell.length_a   1.000
_cell.length_b   1.000
_cell.length_c   1.000
_cell.angle_alpha   90.00
_cell.angle_beta   90.00
_cell.angle_gamma   90.00
#
_symmetry.space_group_name_H-M   'P 1'
#
loop_
_entity.id
_entity.type
_entity.pdbx_description
1 polymer ?
#
loop_
_entity_poly.entity_id
_entity_poly.type
_entity_poly.pdbx_seq_one_letter_code
_entity_poly.pdbx_strand_id
1 'polypeptide(L)'
;MKTKIIEIWYRYEEPLRAYLLSLRDVRNVGSLAFVVLVLLISWSGIKAIQTNYQLQQQVGKLQQQIEVSKLQTSTQKLQNNYYTTSQYLEVTARQNFGLAAPGETELLVPKDVALAHTVAMPTSEEINPPAKKKPFWQQNFEDWMDFFFHRTIGA
;
A
#
# COMPACT_ATOMS: atom_id res chain seq x y z
N MET A 1 -27.58 44.13 -18.30
CA MET A 1 -27.41 43.10 -17.25
C MET A 1 -28.61 42.99 -16.31
N LYS A 2 -29.21 44.10 -15.84
CA LYS A 2 -30.39 44.09 -14.96
C LYS A 2 -31.64 43.42 -15.55
N THR A 3 -31.86 43.54 -16.86
CA THR A 3 -33.04 42.97 -17.54
C THR A 3 -33.07 41.44 -17.55
N LYS A 4 -31.92 40.77 -17.75
CA LYS A 4 -31.83 39.31 -17.70
C LYS A 4 -32.13 38.74 -16.31
N ILE A 5 -31.76 39.44 -15.24
CA ILE A 5 -32.03 38.97 -13.88
C ILE A 5 -33.53 39.05 -13.59
N ILE A 6 -34.20 40.12 -14.02
CA ILE A 6 -35.64 40.33 -13.82
C ILE A 6 -36.48 39.28 -14.56
N GLU A 7 -36.10 38.89 -15.78
CA GLU A 7 -36.78 37.83 -16.53
C GLU A 7 -36.64 36.44 -15.89
N ILE A 8 -35.50 36.16 -15.25
CA ILE A 8 -35.27 34.91 -14.52
C ILE A 8 -36.22 34.81 -13.32
N TRP A 9 -36.42 35.90 -12.58
CA TRP A 9 -37.35 35.92 -11.43
C TRP A 9 -38.80 35.65 -11.83
N TYR A 10 -39.31 36.32 -12.86
CA TYR A 10 -40.69 36.12 -13.34
C TYR A 10 -40.95 34.67 -13.82
N ARG A 11 -39.95 34.02 -14.41
CA ARG A 11 -40.05 32.62 -14.84
C ARG A 11 -40.28 31.64 -13.69
N TYR A 12 -39.81 31.96 -12.49
CA TYR A 12 -39.99 31.11 -11.31
C TYR A 12 -41.18 31.51 -10.44
N GLU A 13 -41.73 32.72 -10.58
CA GLU A 13 -42.87 33.15 -9.76
C GLU A 13 -44.13 32.30 -9.97
N GLU A 14 -44.52 32.07 -11.22
CA GLU A 14 -45.72 31.30 -11.55
C GLU A 14 -45.70 29.86 -11.02
N PRO A 15 -44.63 29.05 -11.25
CA PRO A 15 -44.57 27.70 -10.69
C PRO A 15 -44.46 27.71 -9.17
N LEU A 16 -43.80 28.71 -8.55
CA LEU A 16 -43.73 28.82 -7.09
C LEU A 16 -45.10 29.14 -6.48
N ARG A 17 -45.88 30.02 -7.09
CA ARG A 17 -47.26 30.32 -6.64
C ARG A 17 -48.16 29.09 -6.78
N ALA A 18 -48.07 28.37 -7.90
CA ALA A 18 -48.79 27.11 -8.09
C ALA A 18 -48.38 26.06 -7.04
N TYR A 19 -47.09 25.97 -6.72
CA TYR A 19 -46.58 25.08 -5.69
C TYR A 19 -47.11 25.46 -4.31
N LEU A 20 -47.04 26.74 -3.93
CA LEU A 20 -47.56 27.24 -2.65
C LEU A 20 -49.08 27.02 -2.50
N LEU A 21 -49.86 27.21 -3.57
CA LEU A 21 -51.29 26.92 -3.57
C LEU A 21 -51.57 25.42 -3.46
N SER A 22 -50.70 24.58 -4.04
CA SER A 22 -50.80 23.12 -3.95
C SER A 22 -50.53 22.58 -2.53
N LEU A 23 -49.80 23.33 -1.68
CA LEU A 23 -49.56 22.99 -0.27
C LEU A 23 -50.80 23.12 0.62
N ARG A 24 -51.90 23.68 0.10
CA ARG A 24 -53.19 23.69 0.81
C ARG A 24 -53.86 22.30 0.81
N ASP A 25 -53.48 21.43 -0.13
CA ASP A 25 -54.00 20.07 -0.22
C ASP A 25 -53.20 19.12 0.69
N VAL A 26 -53.92 18.44 1.59
CA VAL A 26 -53.36 17.45 2.53
C VAL A 26 -52.57 16.36 1.80
N ARG A 27 -52.98 15.96 0.59
CA ARG A 27 -52.27 14.94 -0.20
C ARG A 27 -50.88 15.38 -0.61
N ASN A 28 -50.73 16.64 -1.03
CA ASN A 28 -49.45 17.19 -1.47
C ASN A 28 -48.53 17.44 -0.29
N VAL A 29 -49.07 17.91 0.84
CA VAL A 29 -48.32 18.05 2.10
C VAL A 29 -47.82 16.69 2.60
N GLY A 30 -48.66 15.66 2.56
CA GLY A 30 -48.27 14.31 2.94
C GLY A 30 -47.16 13.74 2.05
N SER A 31 -47.24 13.98 0.74
CA SER A 31 -46.21 13.57 -0.22
C SER A 31 -44.88 14.30 0.02
N LEU A 32 -44.92 15.61 0.28
CA LEU A 32 -43.73 16.41 0.60
C LEU A 32 -43.09 15.94 1.92
N ALA A 33 -43.89 15.73 2.96
CA ALA A 33 -43.42 15.23 4.25
C ALA A 33 -42.77 13.85 4.11
N PHE A 34 -43.34 12.98 3.28
CA PHE A 34 -42.77 11.66 2.97
C PHE A 34 -41.40 11.79 2.29
N VAL A 35 -41.27 12.64 1.26
CA VAL A 35 -39.98 12.87 0.58
C VAL A 35 -38.93 13.39 1.55
N VAL A 36 -39.28 14.36 2.39
CA VAL A 36 -38.37 14.90 3.40
C VAL A 36 -37.94 13.81 4.39
N LEU A 37 -38.88 12.98 4.84
CA LEU A 37 -38.60 11.88 5.76
C LEU A 37 -37.65 10.84 5.15
N VAL A 38 -37.87 10.45 3.88
CA VAL A 38 -36.97 9.55 3.15
C VAL A 38 -35.57 10.14 3.03
N LEU A 39 -35.44 11.44 2.73
CA LEU A 39 -34.14 12.12 2.64
C LEU A 39 -33.42 12.15 4.00
N LEU A 40 -34.15 12.40 5.09
CA LEU A 40 -33.59 12.39 6.45
C LEU A 40 -33.06 11.01 6.86
N ILE A 41 -33.81 9.94 6.54
CA ILE A 41 -33.36 8.56 6.79
C ILE A 41 -32.17 8.20 5.89
N SER A 42 -32.18 8.63 4.63
CA SER A 42 -31.08 8.37 3.70
C SER A 42 -29.78 9.03 4.17
N TRP A 43 -29.85 10.23 4.73
CA TRP A 43 -28.69 10.95 5.25
C TRP A 43 -28.06 10.27 6.48
N SER A 44 -28.88 9.71 7.38
CA SER A 44 -28.37 8.99 8.55
C SER A 44 -27.71 7.65 8.19
N GLY A 45 -28.27 6.93 7.21
CA GLY A 45 -27.70 5.67 6.70
C GLY A 45 -26.32 5.84 6.07
N ILE A 46 -26.13 6.87 5.23
CA ILE A 46 -24.84 7.13 4.56
C ILE A 46 -23.73 7.39 5.59
N LYS A 47 -24.02 8.20 6.62
CA LYS A 47 -23.04 8.49 7.68
C LYS A 47 -22.63 7.25 8.47
N ALA A 48 -23.57 6.37 8.79
CA ALA A 48 -23.27 5.13 9.51
C ALA A 48 -22.36 4.19 8.69
N ILE A 49 -22.60 4.08 7.38
CA ILE A 49 -21.75 3.28 6.49
C ILE A 49 -20.35 3.89 6.41
N GLN A 50 -20.24 5.21 6.26
CA GLN A 50 -18.95 5.90 6.20
C GLN A 50 -18.12 5.68 7.47
N THR A 51 -18.72 5.84 8.65
CA THR A 51 -18.02 5.65 9.93
C THR A 51 -17.56 4.21 10.11
N ASN A 52 -18.41 3.22 9.78
CA ASN A 52 -18.05 1.81 9.86
C ASN A 52 -16.88 1.46 8.93
N TYR A 53 -16.90 1.97 7.70
CA TYR A 53 -15.81 1.75 6.75
C TYR A 53 -14.50 2.38 7.22
N GLN A 54 -14.54 3.59 7.77
CA GLN A 54 -13.37 4.24 8.36
C GLN A 54 -12.81 3.44 9.55
N LEU A 55 -13.68 2.94 10.43
CA LEU A 55 -13.26 2.09 11.55
C LEU A 55 -12.61 0.79 11.05
N GLN A 56 -13.19 0.13 10.05
CA GLN A 56 -12.60 -1.08 9.46
C GLN A 56 -11.22 -0.80 8.83
N GLN A 57 -11.05 0.32 8.14
CA GLN A 57 -9.74 0.72 7.62
C GLN A 57 -8.72 0.97 8.74
N GLN A 58 -9.13 1.61 9.83
CA GLN A 58 -8.24 1.85 10.98
C GLN A 58 -7.83 0.53 11.62
N VAL A 59 -8.76 -0.41 11.81
CA VAL A 59 -8.46 -1.76 12.32
C VAL A 59 -7.48 -2.48 11.39
N GLY A 60 -7.72 -2.48 10.08
CA GLY A 60 -6.80 -3.11 9.12
C GLY A 60 -5.38 -2.53 9.20
N LYS A 61 -5.25 -1.20 9.26
CA LYS A 61 -3.96 -0.52 9.43
C LYS A 61 -3.27 -0.90 10.74
N LEU A 62 -4.03 -0.95 11.84
CA LEU A 62 -3.49 -1.27 13.16
C LEU A 62 -3.05 -2.75 13.22
N GLN A 63 -3.82 -3.65 12.62
CA GLN A 63 -3.49 -5.07 12.51
C GLN A 63 -2.18 -5.28 11.74
N GLN A 64 -2.01 -4.58 10.61
CA GLN A 64 -0.79 -4.62 9.82
C GLN A 64 0.42 -4.09 10.61
N GLN A 65 0.26 -2.99 11.36
CA GLN A 65 1.34 -2.47 12.21
C GLN A 65 1.74 -3.48 13.30
N ILE A 66 0.77 -4.16 13.91
CA ILE A 66 1.03 -5.21 14.90
C ILE A 66 1.82 -6.37 14.26
N GLU A 67 1.44 -6.79 13.07
CA GLU A 67 2.12 -7.89 12.36
C GLU A 67 3.57 -7.53 12.03
N VAL A 68 3.81 -6.34 11.48
CA VAL A 68 5.17 -5.84 11.20
C VAL A 68 5.99 -5.76 12.49
N SER A 69 5.43 -5.23 13.57
CA SER A 69 6.11 -5.13 14.86
C SER A 69 6.45 -6.51 15.45
N LYS A 70 5.55 -7.48 15.33
CA LYS A 70 5.80 -8.88 15.73
C LYS A 70 6.93 -9.50 14.92
N LEU A 71 6.94 -9.30 13.60
CA LEU A 71 8.01 -9.78 12.72
C LEU A 71 9.37 -9.16 13.07
N GLN A 72 9.41 -7.86 13.32
CA GLN A 72 10.63 -7.17 13.76
C GLN A 72 11.14 -7.74 15.08
N THR A 73 10.26 -7.93 16.06
CA THR A 73 10.62 -8.48 17.36
C THR A 73 11.09 -9.93 17.25
N SER A 74 10.43 -10.75 16.43
CA SER A 74 10.84 -12.13 16.16
C SER A 74 12.23 -12.17 15.51
N THR A 75 12.47 -11.31 14.51
CA THR A 75 13.76 -11.18 13.84
C THR A 75 14.84 -10.75 14.82
N GLN A 76 14.58 -9.74 15.65
CA GLN A 76 15.53 -9.30 16.66
C GLN A 76 15.85 -10.41 17.66
N LYS A 77 14.83 -11.18 18.09
CA LYS A 77 15.03 -12.32 18.98
C LYS A 77 15.88 -13.41 18.32
N LEU A 78 15.65 -13.71 17.05
CA LEU A 78 16.46 -14.66 16.29
C LEU A 78 17.90 -14.20 16.16
N GLN A 79 18.15 -12.92 15.87
CA GLN A 79 19.50 -12.34 15.81
C GLN A 79 20.21 -12.42 17.16
N ASN A 80 19.53 -12.04 18.24
CA ASN A 80 20.09 -12.14 19.58
C ASN A 80 20.44 -13.59 19.93
N ASN A 81 19.56 -14.54 19.61
CA ASN A 81 19.83 -15.96 19.82
C ASN A 81 21.01 -16.43 18.97
N TYR A 82 21.11 -16.01 17.71
CA TYR A 82 22.24 -16.34 16.83
C TYR A 82 23.57 -15.92 17.46
N TYR A 83 23.66 -14.73 18.06
CA TYR A 83 24.87 -14.26 18.75
C TYR A 83 25.25 -15.08 20.00
N THR A 84 24.31 -15.84 20.56
CA THR A 84 24.58 -16.77 21.68
C THR A 84 25.00 -18.16 21.24
N THR A 85 24.91 -18.48 19.94
CA THR A 85 25.24 -19.82 19.44
C THR A 85 26.74 -20.09 19.48
N SER A 86 27.12 -21.35 19.68
CA SER A 86 28.53 -21.77 19.66
C SER A 86 29.17 -21.51 18.29
N GLN A 87 28.41 -21.65 17.20
CA GLN A 87 28.87 -21.38 15.85
C GLN A 87 29.24 -19.91 15.66
N TYR A 88 28.41 -18.99 16.14
CA TYR A 88 28.73 -17.57 16.08
C TYR A 88 29.98 -17.24 16.91
N LEU A 89 30.07 -17.78 18.13
CA LEU A 89 31.25 -17.60 18.99
C LEU A 89 32.52 -18.14 18.34
N GLU A 90 32.45 -19.30 17.69
CA GLU A 90 33.57 -19.91 16.98
C GLU A 90 34.02 -19.09 15.77
N VAL A 91 33.09 -18.69 14.89
CA VAL A 91 33.40 -17.87 13.71
C VAL A 91 34.00 -16.53 14.14
N THR A 92 33.43 -15.90 15.18
CA THR A 92 33.93 -14.64 15.73
C THR A 92 35.32 -14.83 16.37
N ALA A 93 35.55 -15.95 17.05
CA ALA A 93 36.85 -16.25 17.66
C ALA A 93 37.95 -16.45 16.59
N ARG A 94 37.62 -17.15 15.50
CA ARG A 94 38.50 -17.33 14.34
C ARG A 94 38.81 -15.99 13.67
N GLN A 95 37.79 -15.19 13.39
CA GLN A 95 37.96 -13.92 12.67
C GLN A 95 38.69 -12.84 13.46
N ASN A 96 38.40 -12.69 14.76
CA ASN A 96 38.91 -11.59 15.56
C ASN A 96 40.17 -11.92 16.35
N PHE A 97 40.36 -13.18 16.73
CA PHE A 97 41.46 -13.60 17.61
C PHE A 97 42.42 -14.59 16.95
N GLY A 98 42.16 -15.02 15.71
CA GLY A 98 42.98 -16.05 15.05
C GLY A 98 42.99 -17.38 15.79
N LEU A 99 41.92 -17.69 16.53
CA LEU A 99 41.85 -18.92 17.31
C LEU A 99 41.36 -20.06 16.43
N ALA A 100 42.07 -21.20 16.48
CA ALA A 100 41.66 -22.44 15.84
C ALA A 100 41.20 -23.46 16.88
N ALA A 101 40.40 -24.45 16.47
CA ALA A 101 40.02 -25.53 17.37
C ALA A 101 41.24 -26.41 17.73
N PRO A 102 41.23 -27.13 18.86
CA PRO A 102 42.33 -28.00 19.22
C PRO A 102 42.64 -29.02 18.10
N GLY A 103 43.88 -29.03 17.61
CA GLY A 103 44.32 -29.90 16.51
C GLY A 103 44.25 -29.27 15.11
N GLU A 104 43.72 -28.06 14.96
CA GLU A 104 43.76 -27.30 13.71
C GLU A 104 44.99 -26.37 13.65
N THR A 105 45.52 -26.15 12.45
CA THR A 105 46.62 -25.20 12.20
C THR A 105 46.09 -23.99 11.44
N GLU A 106 46.23 -22.79 12.02
CA GLU A 106 45.89 -21.54 11.34
C GLU A 106 47.02 -21.11 10.40
N LEU A 107 46.67 -20.77 9.15
CA LEU A 107 47.60 -20.24 8.16
C LEU A 107 47.17 -18.83 7.74
N LEU A 108 47.93 -17.82 8.15
CA LEU A 108 47.71 -16.43 7.74
C LEU A 108 48.37 -16.18 6.39
N VAL A 109 47.58 -15.98 5.34
CA VAL A 109 48.06 -15.71 3.98
C VAL A 109 47.91 -14.22 3.66
N PRO A 110 48.99 -13.51 3.27
CA PRO A 110 48.89 -12.13 2.81
C PRO A 110 47.96 -12.02 1.60
N LYS A 111 47.15 -10.95 1.58
CA LYS A 111 46.14 -10.72 0.54
C LYS A 111 46.72 -10.79 -0.88
N ASP A 112 47.92 -10.26 -1.08
CA ASP A 112 48.57 -10.22 -2.40
C ASP A 112 48.86 -11.63 -2.93
N VAL A 113 49.28 -12.53 -2.03
CA VAL A 113 49.55 -13.94 -2.36
C VAL A 113 48.24 -14.68 -2.62
N ALA A 114 47.21 -14.44 -1.80
CA ALA A 114 45.90 -15.04 -2.00
C ALA A 114 45.32 -14.66 -3.37
N LEU A 115 45.33 -13.36 -3.72
CA LEU A 115 44.80 -12.86 -4.99
C LEU A 115 45.59 -13.39 -6.21
N ALA A 116 46.91 -13.49 -6.10
CA ALA A 116 47.75 -14.04 -7.16
C ALA A 116 47.45 -15.52 -7.49
N HIS A 117 46.90 -16.27 -6.53
CA HIS A 117 46.58 -17.69 -6.68
C HIS A 117 45.08 -18.00 -6.61
N THR A 118 44.21 -16.98 -6.64
CA THR A 118 42.76 -17.18 -6.73
C THR A 118 42.32 -17.54 -8.15
N VAL A 119 41.31 -18.41 -8.25
CA VAL A 119 40.57 -18.60 -9.51
C VAL A 119 39.78 -17.33 -9.83
N ALA A 120 39.69 -16.97 -11.12
CA ALA A 120 38.80 -15.90 -11.54
C ALA A 120 37.39 -16.21 -11.03
N MET A 121 36.82 -15.30 -10.24
CA MET A 121 35.40 -15.40 -9.89
C MET A 121 34.61 -15.54 -11.19
N PRO A 122 33.61 -16.43 -11.27
CA PRO A 122 32.75 -16.46 -12.44
C PRO A 122 32.29 -15.03 -12.68
N THR A 123 32.70 -14.47 -13.81
CA THR A 123 32.13 -13.23 -14.31
C THR A 123 30.64 -13.52 -14.34
N SER A 124 29.87 -12.92 -13.42
CA SER A 124 28.42 -12.90 -13.51
C SER A 124 28.13 -12.60 -14.97
N GLU A 125 27.49 -13.55 -15.66
CA GLU A 125 27.07 -13.38 -17.05
C GLU A 125 26.58 -11.96 -17.19
N GLU A 126 27.16 -11.23 -18.13
CA GLU A 126 26.84 -9.83 -18.38
C GLU A 126 25.32 -9.70 -18.29
N ILE A 127 24.86 -9.05 -17.21
CA ILE A 127 23.46 -8.69 -17.07
C ILE A 127 23.27 -7.75 -18.25
N ASN A 128 22.68 -8.28 -19.32
CA ASN A 128 22.37 -7.51 -20.51
C ASN A 128 21.78 -6.19 -20.02
N PRO A 129 22.33 -5.04 -20.43
CA PRO A 129 21.84 -3.76 -19.96
C PRO A 129 20.32 -3.77 -20.15
N PRO A 130 19.53 -3.45 -19.10
CA PRO A 130 18.09 -3.59 -19.15
C PRO A 130 17.61 -2.91 -20.44
N ALA A 131 16.88 -3.68 -21.25
CA ALA A 131 16.34 -3.20 -22.52
C ALA A 131 15.78 -1.79 -22.30
N LYS A 132 16.20 -0.85 -23.17
CA LYS A 132 15.92 0.60 -23.07
C LYS A 132 14.62 0.86 -22.30
N LYS A 133 14.70 1.54 -21.14
CA LYS A 133 13.54 1.86 -20.30
C LYS A 133 12.42 2.42 -21.18
N LYS A 134 11.39 1.60 -21.43
CA LYS A 134 10.16 2.04 -22.08
C LYS A 134 9.57 3.24 -21.30
N PRO A 135 8.86 4.16 -21.95
CA PRO A 135 8.11 5.20 -21.24
C PRO A 135 7.19 4.59 -20.17
N PHE A 136 7.06 5.24 -19.01
CA PHE A 136 6.26 4.78 -17.87
C PHE A 136 4.82 4.36 -18.25
N TRP A 137 4.18 5.09 -19.17
CA TRP A 137 2.81 4.77 -19.60
C TRP A 137 2.74 3.43 -20.33
N GLN A 138 3.78 3.07 -21.10
CA GLN A 138 3.85 1.84 -21.86
C GLN A 138 4.12 0.65 -20.95
N GLN A 139 5.02 0.81 -19.96
CA GLN A 139 5.29 -0.21 -18.95
C GLN A 139 4.03 -0.56 -18.16
N ASN A 140 3.35 0.46 -17.61
CA ASN A 140 2.13 0.21 -16.84
C ASN A 140 1.05 -0.47 -17.69
N PHE A 141 0.87 -0.05 -18.94
CA PHE A 141 -0.16 -0.65 -19.79
C PHE A 141 0.15 -2.14 -20.06
N GLU A 142 1.41 -2.47 -20.35
CA GLU A 142 1.85 -3.85 -20.51
C GLU A 142 1.65 -4.65 -19.21
N ASP A 143 2.05 -4.11 -18.06
CA ASP A 143 1.87 -4.75 -16.75
C ASP A 143 0.39 -5.01 -16.43
N TRP A 144 -0.49 -4.06 -16.72
CA TRP A 144 -1.94 -4.22 -16.54
C TRP A 144 -2.51 -5.29 -17.49
N MET A 145 -2.09 -5.30 -18.75
CA MET A 145 -2.51 -6.32 -19.72
C MET A 145 -2.03 -7.71 -19.29
N ASP A 146 -0.77 -7.84 -18.89
CA ASP A 146 -0.21 -9.12 -18.45
C ASP A 146 -0.90 -9.62 -17.17
N PHE A 147 -1.28 -8.71 -16.26
CA PHE A 147 -2.12 -9.03 -15.10
C PHE A 147 -3.51 -9.55 -15.50
N PHE A 148 -4.24 -8.85 -16.37
CA PHE A 148 -5.60 -9.26 -16.78
C PHE A 148 -5.61 -10.57 -17.57
N PHE A 149 -4.59 -10.78 -18.40
CA PHE A 149 -4.50 -11.95 -19.27
C PHE A 149 -3.65 -13.09 -18.69
N HIS A 150 -3.21 -12.98 -17.44
CA HIS A 150 -2.37 -13.96 -16.75
C HIS A 150 -1.14 -14.39 -17.59
N ARG A 151 -0.56 -13.45 -18.34
CA ARG A 151 0.62 -13.73 -19.18
C ARG A 151 1.81 -13.83 -18.23
N THR A 152 2.21 -15.04 -17.92
CA THR A 152 3.40 -15.31 -17.12
C THR A 152 4.62 -14.74 -17.83
N ILE A 153 5.29 -13.77 -17.20
CA ILE A 153 6.58 -13.24 -17.63
C ILE A 153 7.58 -14.39 -17.48
N GLY A 154 7.79 -15.14 -18.55
CA GLY A 154 8.86 -16.13 -18.66
C GLY A 154 10.11 -15.44 -19.21
N ALA A 155 11.12 -15.35 -18.34
CA ALA A 155 12.51 -14.98 -18.59
C ALA A 155 12.79 -13.54 -19.04
#